data_AF-B5I112-F1
#
_entry.id   AF-B5I112-F1
#
_cell.length_a   1.000
_cell.length_b   1.000
_cell.length_c   1.000
_cell.angle_alpha   90.00
_cell.angle_beta   90.00
_cell.angle_gamma   90.00
#
_symmetry.space_group_name_H-M   'P 1'
#
loop_
_entity.id
_entity.type
_entity.pdbx_description
1 polymer ?
#
loop_
_entity_poly.entity_id
_entity_poly.type
_entity_poly.pdbx_seq_one_letter_code
_entity_poly.pdbx_strand_id
1 'polypeptide(L)'
;MRSLERHRDVGAYALGVLDEAEAFRFEDHLMECPQCAAHVTEFGPVTRQMMLYRRATPRVVHPMAQPGPQLLGRLLDEVATRHRARRRRLLYAVAASVVLTVGGSSLAMTAGGDAARTSSIEATDARSGVWAQVTTEDEDWGTQVELKVKDESGPRACHLVAISQDGKEETVTGWNATGHATGDNTMMGSSTFHADQIDRYEVRTSGGEHLVTLEPG
;
A
#
# COMPACT_ATOMS: atom_id res chain seq x y z
N MET A 1 29.24 30.20 -23.28
CA MET A 1 29.48 28.75 -23.17
C MET A 1 29.09 28.09 -24.49
N ARG A 2 29.89 27.15 -24.97
CA ARG A 2 29.63 26.42 -26.23
C ARG A 2 28.45 25.46 -26.01
N SER A 3 27.63 25.21 -27.04
CA SER A 3 26.43 24.33 -26.95
C SER A 3 26.73 22.95 -26.33
N LEU A 4 27.92 22.40 -26.63
CA LEU A 4 28.38 21.12 -26.10
C LEU A 4 28.65 21.11 -24.58
N GLU A 5 29.00 22.27 -24.00
CA GLU A 5 29.20 22.41 -22.54
C GLU A 5 27.84 22.32 -21.83
N ARG A 6 26.81 22.99 -22.37
CA ARG A 6 25.45 22.95 -21.79
C ARG A 6 24.87 21.54 -21.74
N HIS A 7 25.04 20.72 -22.77
CA HIS A 7 24.53 19.34 -22.76
C HIS A 7 25.22 18.42 -21.74
N ARG A 8 26.43 18.77 -21.26
CA ARG A 8 27.14 17.98 -20.24
C ARG A 8 26.62 18.26 -18.83
N ASP A 9 26.01 19.42 -18.60
CA ASP A 9 25.54 19.85 -17.28
C ASP A 9 24.24 19.15 -16.86
N VAL A 10 23.58 18.42 -17.75
CA VAL A 10 22.32 17.71 -17.49
C VAL A 10 22.40 16.73 -16.31
N GLY A 11 23.52 16.03 -16.14
CA GLY A 11 23.74 15.16 -14.99
C GLY A 11 24.00 15.94 -13.69
N ALA A 12 24.73 17.05 -13.78
CA ALA A 12 25.02 17.93 -12.64
C ALA A 12 23.75 18.62 -12.13
N TYR A 13 22.91 19.08 -13.05
CA TYR A 13 21.58 19.62 -12.77
C TYR A 13 20.68 18.57 -12.10
N ALA A 14 20.59 17.36 -12.66
CA ALA A 14 19.76 16.29 -12.10
C ALA A 14 20.22 15.85 -10.69
N LEU A 15 21.51 15.95 -10.39
CA LEU A 15 22.07 15.68 -9.06
C LEU A 15 21.97 16.87 -8.09
N GLY A 16 21.55 18.04 -8.57
CA GLY A 16 21.44 19.26 -7.76
C GLY A 16 22.80 19.77 -7.26
N VAL A 17 23.86 19.63 -8.07
CA VAL A 17 25.22 20.08 -7.70
C VAL A 17 25.65 21.37 -8.38
N LEU A 18 24.86 21.87 -9.34
CA LEU A 18 25.08 23.18 -9.94
C LEU A 18 24.81 24.29 -8.92
N ASP A 19 25.54 25.40 -9.04
CA ASP A 19 25.20 26.61 -8.30
C ASP A 19 23.91 27.25 -8.84
N GLU A 20 23.37 28.22 -8.09
CA GLU A 20 22.10 28.88 -8.45
C GLU A 20 22.15 29.56 -9.83
N ALA A 21 23.27 30.19 -10.16
CA ALA A 21 23.42 30.91 -11.43
C ALA A 21 23.62 29.96 -12.61
N GLU A 22 24.25 28.81 -12.40
CA GLU A 22 24.39 27.72 -13.36
C GLU A 22 23.06 26.99 -13.59
N ALA A 23 22.32 26.69 -12.52
CA ALA A 23 21.00 26.06 -12.60
C ALA A 23 20.03 26.93 -13.42
N PHE A 24 19.92 28.23 -13.11
CA PHE A 24 19.07 29.15 -13.85
C PHE A 24 19.40 29.21 -15.35
N ARG A 25 20.70 29.26 -15.70
CA ARG A 25 21.15 29.24 -17.11
C ARG A 25 20.86 27.91 -17.80
N PHE A 26 20.84 26.80 -17.06
CA PHE A 26 20.52 25.49 -17.59
C PHE A 26 19.00 25.30 -17.76
N GLU A 27 18.18 25.86 -16.87
CA GLU A 27 16.72 25.87 -16.98
C GLU A 27 16.25 26.61 -18.24
N ASP A 28 16.86 27.76 -18.55
CA ASP A 28 16.63 28.47 -19.81
C ASP A 28 16.91 27.56 -21.03
N HIS A 29 17.99 26.79 -20.98
CA HIS A 29 18.30 25.82 -22.03
C HIS A 29 17.31 24.65 -22.09
N LEU A 30 16.76 24.18 -20.96
CA LEU A 30 15.76 23.11 -20.93
C LEU A 30 14.48 23.49 -21.69
N MET A 31 14.12 24.78 -21.69
CA MET A 31 12.97 25.28 -22.45
C MET A 31 13.16 25.17 -23.97
N GLU A 32 14.41 25.19 -24.44
CA GLU A 32 14.75 25.18 -25.86
C GLU A 32 15.27 23.81 -26.35
N CYS A 33 15.55 22.87 -25.45
CA CYS A 33 16.19 21.58 -25.78
C CYS A 33 15.42 20.36 -25.22
N PRO A 34 14.56 19.71 -26.03
CA PRO A 34 13.75 18.57 -25.58
C PRO A 34 14.60 17.34 -25.23
N GLN A 35 15.80 17.19 -25.81
CA GLN A 35 16.72 16.11 -25.47
C GLN A 35 17.23 16.22 -24.03
N CYS A 36 17.61 17.43 -23.59
CA CYS A 36 18.04 17.64 -22.22
C CYS A 36 16.88 17.48 -21.23
N ALA A 37 15.67 17.93 -21.58
CA ALA A 37 14.47 17.71 -20.76
C ALA A 37 14.15 16.22 -20.56
N ALA A 38 14.28 15.41 -21.63
CA ALA A 38 14.12 13.96 -21.55
C ALA A 38 15.18 13.32 -20.64
N HIS A 39 16.46 13.68 -20.82
CA HIS A 39 17.55 13.15 -20.00
C HIS A 39 17.42 13.49 -18.50
N VAL A 40 16.97 14.69 -18.12
CA VAL A 40 16.72 15.02 -16.70
C VAL A 40 15.70 14.07 -16.09
N THR A 41 14.63 13.76 -16.83
CA THR A 41 13.58 12.82 -16.39
C THR A 41 14.13 11.40 -16.29
N GLU A 42 14.90 10.97 -17.29
CA GLU A 42 15.54 9.65 -17.34
C GLU A 42 16.52 9.42 -16.19
N PHE A 43 17.19 10.47 -15.72
CA PHE A 43 18.09 10.38 -14.57
C PHE A 43 17.37 10.25 -13.22
N GLY A 44 16.07 10.53 -13.13
CA GLY A 44 15.30 10.50 -11.87
C GLY A 44 15.47 9.22 -11.03
N PRO A 45 15.39 8.01 -11.60
CA PRO A 45 15.65 6.77 -10.87
C PRO A 45 17.09 6.65 -10.33
N VAL A 46 18.09 7.06 -11.13
CA VAL A 46 19.52 6.97 -10.74
C VAL A 46 19.84 7.98 -9.65
N THR A 47 19.39 9.22 -9.79
CA THR A 47 19.61 10.28 -8.78
C THR A 47 18.96 9.92 -7.45
N ARG A 48 17.75 9.32 -7.47
CA ARG A 48 17.10 8.77 -6.27
C ARG A 48 17.96 7.69 -5.61
N GLN A 49 18.51 6.76 -6.38
CA GLN A 49 19.36 5.70 -5.83
C GLN A 49 20.66 6.26 -5.23
N MET A 50 21.29 7.24 -5.88
CA MET A 50 22.47 7.92 -5.33
C MET A 50 22.16 8.69 -4.04
N MET A 51 20.98 9.32 -3.95
CA MET A 51 20.51 9.98 -2.73
C MET A 51 20.28 8.99 -1.59
N LEU A 52 19.71 7.81 -1.88
CA LEU A 52 19.58 6.73 -0.90
C LEU A 52 20.95 6.24 -0.42
N TYR A 53 21.88 6.01 -1.35
CA TYR A 53 23.26 5.61 -1.01
C TYR A 53 23.93 6.63 -0.09
N ARG A 54 23.83 7.93 -0.41
CA ARG A 54 24.39 9.02 0.38
C ARG A 54 23.79 9.11 1.78
N ARG A 55 22.50 8.81 1.95
CA ARG A 55 21.82 8.80 3.26
C ARG A 55 22.19 7.58 4.09
N ALA A 56 22.31 6.41 3.46
CA ALA A 56 22.57 5.14 4.13
C ALA A 56 24.05 4.92 4.46
N THR A 57 24.97 5.59 3.75
CA THR A 57 26.41 5.33 3.83
C THR A 57 27.16 6.49 4.49
N PRO A 58 27.85 6.26 5.62
CA PRO A 58 28.72 7.26 6.23
C PRO A 58 29.84 7.72 5.28
N ARG A 59 30.21 9.00 5.31
CA ARG A 59 31.26 9.58 4.43
C ARG A 59 32.64 8.94 4.58
N VAL A 60 32.88 8.22 5.67
CA VAL A 60 34.15 7.51 5.92
C VAL A 60 34.29 6.25 5.08
N VAL A 61 33.20 5.75 4.48
CA VAL A 61 33.21 4.57 3.63
C VAL A 61 33.51 5.01 2.19
N HIS A 62 34.55 4.44 1.59
CA HIS A 62 34.91 4.72 0.21
C HIS A 62 33.79 4.23 -0.74
N PRO A 63 33.44 4.98 -1.82
CA PRO A 63 32.35 4.59 -2.73
C PRO A 63 32.53 3.20 -3.37
N MET A 64 33.78 2.79 -3.57
CA MET A 64 34.17 1.50 -4.13
C MET A 64 34.55 0.46 -3.06
N ALA A 65 34.21 0.71 -1.79
CA ALA A 65 34.45 -0.25 -0.72
C ALA A 65 33.59 -1.50 -0.93
N GLN A 66 34.22 -2.66 -0.93
CA GLN A 66 33.52 -3.94 -0.98
C GLN A 66 33.23 -4.43 0.43
N PRO A 67 32.05 -5.03 0.67
CA PRO A 67 31.79 -5.69 1.94
C PRO A 67 32.78 -6.84 2.15
N GLY A 68 33.28 -6.98 3.38
CA GLY A 68 34.10 -8.13 3.74
C GLY A 68 33.32 -9.45 3.53
N PRO A 69 34.00 -10.57 3.26
CA PRO A 69 33.35 -11.83 2.86
C PRO A 69 32.35 -12.34 3.89
N GLN A 70 32.59 -12.11 5.19
CA GLN A 70 31.66 -12.50 6.26
C GLN A 70 30.39 -11.65 6.28
N LEU A 71 30.49 -10.34 6.03
CA LEU A 71 29.33 -9.45 5.96
C LEU A 71 28.50 -9.76 4.71
N LEU A 72 29.16 -9.98 3.57
CA LEU A 72 28.50 -10.39 2.34
C LEU A 72 27.73 -11.70 2.53
N GLY A 73 28.36 -12.71 3.14
CA GLY A 73 27.70 -13.99 3.45
C GLY A 73 26.43 -13.80 4.28
N ARG A 74 26.49 -13.02 5.36
CA ARG A 74 25.31 -12.73 6.21
C ARG A 74 24.20 -12.02 5.45
N LEU A 75 24.52 -11.05 4.60
CA LEU A 75 23.53 -10.33 3.78
C LEU A 75 22.86 -11.25 2.75
N LEU A 76 23.64 -12.11 2.10
CA LEU A 76 23.12 -13.09 1.15
C LEU A 76 22.26 -14.15 1.84
N ASP A 77 22.65 -14.61 3.02
CA ASP A 77 21.86 -15.53 3.84
C ASP A 77 20.53 -14.89 4.25
N GLU A 78 20.53 -13.63 4.68
CA GLU A 78 19.32 -12.90 5.04
C GLU A 78 18.38 -12.67 3.85
N VAL A 79 18.92 -12.43 2.65
CA VAL A 79 18.12 -12.36 1.43
C VAL A 79 17.57 -13.74 1.06
N ALA A 80 18.39 -14.79 1.19
CA ALA A 80 17.97 -16.16 0.93
C ALA A 80 16.87 -16.64 1.88
N THR A 81 16.92 -16.29 3.17
CA THR A 81 15.89 -16.64 4.16
C THR A 81 14.56 -15.98 3.81
N ARG A 82 14.57 -14.70 3.43
CA ARG A 82 13.37 -13.97 2.96
C ARG A 82 12.78 -14.56 1.70
N HIS A 83 13.62 -14.90 0.71
CA HIS A 83 13.15 -15.57 -0.51
C HIS A 83 12.57 -16.96 -0.23
N ARG A 84 13.20 -17.75 0.65
CA ARG A 84 12.66 -19.05 1.06
C ARG A 84 11.31 -18.90 1.77
N ALA A 85 11.15 -17.91 2.64
CA ALA A 85 9.88 -17.62 3.30
C ALA A 85 8.80 -17.22 2.30
N ARG A 86 9.11 -16.32 1.36
CA ARG A 86 8.18 -15.92 0.28
C ARG A 86 7.82 -17.09 -0.63
N ARG A 87 8.81 -17.91 -1.02
CA ARG A 87 8.58 -19.10 -1.86
C ARG A 87 7.75 -20.14 -1.12
N ARG A 88 7.97 -20.36 0.18
CA ARG A 88 7.13 -21.24 1.00
C ARG A 88 5.69 -20.73 1.06
N ARG A 89 5.47 -19.43 1.31
CA ARG A 89 4.13 -18.81 1.27
C ARG A 89 3.44 -19.00 -0.08
N LEU A 90 4.17 -18.78 -1.18
CA LEU A 90 3.65 -19.02 -2.53
C LEU A 90 3.35 -20.50 -2.78
N LEU A 91 4.20 -21.42 -2.33
CA LEU A 91 3.96 -22.87 -2.43
C LEU A 91 2.74 -23.30 -1.61
N TYR A 92 2.53 -22.72 -0.43
CA TYR A 92 1.31 -22.95 0.35
C TYR A 92 0.07 -22.42 -0.39
N ALA A 93 0.14 -21.24 -1.00
CA ALA A 93 -0.95 -20.70 -1.81
C ALA A 93 -1.26 -21.58 -3.05
N VAL A 94 -0.23 -22.07 -3.74
CA VAL A 94 -0.40 -23.01 -4.87
C VAL A 94 -0.94 -24.35 -4.40
N ALA A 95 -0.42 -24.92 -3.30
CA ALA A 95 -0.93 -26.18 -2.76
C ALA A 95 -2.41 -26.07 -2.35
N ALA A 96 -2.82 -24.96 -1.72
CA ALA A 96 -4.22 -24.67 -1.42
C ALA A 96 -5.08 -24.64 -2.69
N SER A 97 -4.59 -24.04 -3.79
CA SER A 97 -5.29 -24.02 -5.08
C SER A 97 -5.43 -25.41 -5.74
N VAL A 98 -4.48 -26.32 -5.52
CA VAL A 98 -4.55 -27.71 -6.03
C VAL A 98 -5.54 -28.55 -5.22
N VAL A 99 -5.59 -28.36 -3.89
CA VAL A 99 -6.59 -29.00 -3.04
C VAL A 99 -8.01 -28.56 -3.43
N LEU A 100 -8.21 -27.27 -3.73
CA LEU A 100 -9.51 -26.74 -4.17
C LEU A 100 -9.95 -27.27 -5.54
N THR A 101 -9.01 -27.58 -6.44
CA THR A 101 -9.34 -28.05 -7.81
C THR A 101 -9.47 -29.56 -7.94
N VAL A 102 -8.77 -30.36 -7.12
CA VAL A 102 -8.84 -31.83 -7.16
C VAL A 102 -9.75 -32.40 -6.07
N GLY A 103 -9.88 -31.72 -4.92
CA GLY A 103 -10.75 -32.14 -3.80
C GLY A 103 -12.12 -31.44 -3.74
N GLY A 104 -12.34 -30.40 -4.55
CA GLY A 104 -13.52 -29.52 -4.44
C GLY A 104 -14.83 -30.06 -5.00
N SER A 105 -14.85 -31.25 -5.60
CA SER A 105 -16.08 -31.81 -6.20
C SER A 105 -16.83 -32.79 -5.29
N SER A 106 -16.31 -33.13 -4.11
CA SER A 106 -16.91 -34.19 -3.26
C SER A 106 -16.99 -33.90 -1.76
N LEU A 107 -16.59 -32.74 -1.27
CA LEU A 107 -16.72 -32.37 0.16
C LEU A 107 -17.82 -31.32 0.41
N ALA A 108 -18.99 -31.51 -0.21
CA ALA A 108 -20.21 -30.80 0.17
C ALA A 108 -20.84 -31.31 1.49
N MET A 109 -20.18 -32.22 2.22
CA MET A 109 -20.71 -32.81 3.43
C MET A 109 -19.59 -33.01 4.46
N THR A 110 -19.71 -32.31 5.59
CA THR A 110 -19.07 -32.55 6.89
C THR A 110 -17.55 -32.42 6.99
N ALA A 111 -17.07 -31.27 7.49
CA ALA A 111 -15.84 -31.20 8.29
C ALA A 111 -15.85 -29.93 9.16
N GLY A 112 -16.25 -30.09 10.43
CA GLY A 112 -15.87 -29.16 11.49
C GLY A 112 -14.41 -29.39 11.86
N GLY A 113 -13.63 -28.32 11.90
CA GLY A 113 -12.23 -28.31 12.32
C GLY A 113 -11.67 -26.89 12.21
N ASP A 114 -11.70 -26.17 13.34
CA ASP A 114 -11.11 -24.84 13.60
C ASP A 114 -11.09 -23.86 12.43
N ALA A 115 -12.29 -23.38 12.09
CA ALA A 115 -12.43 -22.18 11.27
C ALA A 115 -11.86 -20.99 12.07
N ALA A 116 -10.81 -20.35 11.53
CA ALA A 116 -10.56 -18.94 11.79
C ALA A 116 -11.91 -18.21 11.69
N ARG A 117 -12.24 -17.38 12.70
CA ARG A 117 -13.53 -16.69 12.83
C ARG A 117 -13.62 -15.57 11.79
N THR A 118 -13.64 -15.93 10.51
CA THR A 118 -13.88 -15.00 9.43
C THR A 118 -15.39 -14.77 9.32
N SER A 119 -15.83 -13.53 9.53
CA SER A 119 -17.24 -13.12 9.39
C SER A 119 -17.37 -12.04 8.33
N SER A 120 -18.37 -12.14 7.46
CA SER A 120 -18.67 -11.15 6.43
C SER A 120 -20.10 -10.66 6.57
N ILE A 121 -20.26 -9.33 6.62
CA ILE A 121 -21.56 -8.65 6.64
C ILE A 121 -21.61 -7.62 5.53
N GLU A 122 -22.80 -7.39 4.96
CA GLU A 122 -23.02 -6.39 3.92
C GLU A 122 -24.31 -5.62 4.17
N ALA A 123 -24.33 -4.35 3.76
CA ALA A 123 -25.49 -3.49 3.85
C ALA A 123 -25.52 -2.46 2.71
N THR A 124 -26.73 -2.03 2.35
CA THR A 124 -26.95 -0.88 1.46
C THR A 124 -27.84 0.10 2.18
N ASP A 125 -27.43 1.36 2.26
CA ASP A 125 -28.30 2.42 2.79
C ASP A 125 -29.14 3.03 1.67
N ALA A 126 -30.47 3.03 1.84
CA ALA A 126 -31.40 3.49 0.81
C ALA A 126 -31.41 5.02 0.63
N ARG A 127 -30.89 5.79 1.59
CA ARG A 127 -30.88 7.26 1.55
C ARG A 127 -29.61 7.78 0.88
N SER A 128 -28.46 7.21 1.22
CA SER A 128 -27.17 7.59 0.63
C SER A 128 -26.88 6.82 -0.68
N GLY A 129 -27.51 5.66 -0.88
CA GLY A 129 -27.23 4.77 -2.00
C GLY A 129 -25.91 4.01 -1.87
N VAL A 130 -25.20 4.14 -0.74
CA VAL A 130 -23.90 3.51 -0.52
C VAL A 130 -24.09 2.05 -0.12
N TRP A 131 -23.39 1.16 -0.82
CA TRP A 131 -23.25 -0.26 -0.42
C TRP A 131 -21.88 -0.47 0.21
N ALA A 132 -21.84 -1.26 1.27
CA ALA A 132 -20.61 -1.68 1.92
C ALA A 132 -20.66 -3.16 2.31
N GLN A 133 -19.50 -3.80 2.28
CA GLN A 133 -19.25 -5.13 2.84
C GLN A 133 -18.02 -5.07 3.74
N VAL A 134 -18.16 -5.63 4.95
CA VAL A 134 -17.09 -5.75 5.94
C VAL A 134 -16.80 -7.22 6.17
N THR A 135 -15.59 -7.65 5.84
CA THR A 135 -15.05 -8.96 6.20
C THR A 135 -14.09 -8.78 7.36
N THR A 136 -14.28 -9.57 8.40
CA THR A 136 -13.52 -9.50 9.65
C THR A 136 -12.84 -10.83 9.91
N GLU A 137 -11.67 -10.78 10.53
CA GLU A 137 -10.97 -11.93 11.08
C GLU A 137 -10.52 -11.55 12.49
N ASP A 138 -10.93 -12.34 13.48
CA ASP A 138 -10.53 -12.13 14.87
C ASP A 138 -9.12 -12.68 15.12
N GLU A 139 -8.26 -11.84 15.66
CA GLU A 139 -6.84 -12.08 15.88
C GLU A 139 -6.51 -11.87 17.37
N ASP A 140 -5.35 -12.37 17.82
CA ASP A 140 -4.92 -12.21 19.23
C ASP A 140 -4.76 -10.74 19.67
N TRP A 141 -4.62 -9.83 18.71
CA TRP A 141 -4.41 -8.40 18.94
C TRP A 141 -5.65 -7.52 18.67
N GLY A 142 -6.77 -8.10 18.23
CA GLY A 142 -7.99 -7.38 17.87
C GLY A 142 -8.62 -7.93 16.59
N THR A 143 -9.28 -7.07 15.82
CA THR A 143 -9.97 -7.48 14.58
C THR A 143 -9.25 -6.95 13.35
N GLN A 144 -8.88 -7.84 12.43
CA GLN A 144 -8.48 -7.45 11.08
C GLN A 144 -9.73 -7.22 10.21
N VAL A 145 -9.75 -6.13 9.45
CA VAL A 145 -10.93 -5.72 8.66
C VAL A 145 -10.56 -5.51 7.20
N GLU A 146 -11.26 -6.18 6.29
CA GLU A 146 -11.35 -5.84 4.87
C GLU A 146 -12.71 -5.16 4.61
N LEU A 147 -12.68 -3.98 4.04
CA LEU A 147 -13.86 -3.20 3.68
C LEU A 147 -13.95 -3.08 2.16
N LYS A 148 -15.12 -3.37 1.59
CA LYS A 148 -15.48 -3.03 0.21
C LYS A 148 -16.61 -2.02 0.21
N VAL A 149 -16.48 -0.95 -0.59
CA VAL A 149 -17.51 0.10 -0.68
C VAL A 149 -17.78 0.48 -2.13
N LYS A 150 -19.07 0.62 -2.46
CA LYS A 150 -19.56 1.24 -3.68
C LYS A 150 -20.27 2.54 -3.32
N ASP A 151 -19.79 3.65 -3.89
CA ASP A 151 -20.33 4.98 -3.70
C ASP A 151 -20.30 5.73 -5.03
N GLU A 152 -21.48 6.04 -5.57
CA GLU A 152 -21.69 6.76 -6.83
C GLU A 152 -21.87 8.28 -6.62
N SER A 153 -21.94 8.75 -5.36
CA SER A 153 -22.30 10.12 -4.99
C SER A 153 -21.18 11.16 -5.17
N GLY A 154 -20.15 10.83 -5.95
CA GLY A 154 -19.04 11.73 -6.28
C GLY A 154 -17.89 11.73 -5.25
N PRO A 155 -16.83 12.52 -5.51
CA PRO A 155 -15.61 12.45 -4.73
C PRO A 155 -15.77 13.03 -3.32
N ARG A 156 -15.40 12.24 -2.30
CA ARG A 156 -15.46 12.63 -0.88
C ARG A 156 -14.50 11.80 -0.03
N ALA A 157 -13.99 12.39 1.05
CA ALA A 157 -13.15 11.69 2.02
C ALA A 157 -14.03 10.94 3.03
N CYS A 158 -13.84 9.63 3.17
CA CYS A 158 -14.64 8.74 4.00
C CYS A 158 -13.76 7.91 4.94
N HIS A 159 -14.38 7.35 5.98
CA HIS A 159 -13.72 6.47 6.92
C HIS A 159 -14.64 5.37 7.50
N LEU A 160 -13.98 4.24 7.76
CA LEU A 160 -14.34 3.06 8.55
C LEU A 160 -14.42 3.35 10.05
N VAL A 161 -15.58 3.37 10.73
CA VAL A 161 -15.64 3.40 12.20
C VAL A 161 -16.16 2.07 12.73
N ALA A 162 -15.42 1.43 13.64
CA ALA A 162 -15.92 0.35 14.48
C ALA A 162 -16.45 0.94 15.80
N ILE A 163 -17.64 0.53 16.20
CA ILE A 163 -18.30 0.98 17.43
C ILE A 163 -18.41 -0.22 18.37
N SER A 164 -17.83 -0.13 19.56
CA SER A 164 -17.92 -1.21 20.55
C SER A 164 -19.30 -1.26 21.21
N GLN A 165 -19.62 -2.38 21.85
CA GLN A 165 -20.83 -2.54 22.68
C GLN A 165 -20.91 -1.51 23.83
N ASP A 166 -19.77 -1.00 24.28
CA ASP A 166 -19.68 0.08 25.28
C ASP A 166 -19.82 1.49 24.67
N GLY A 167 -20.03 1.59 23.35
CA GLY A 167 -20.16 2.85 22.63
C GLY A 167 -18.86 3.58 22.32
N LYS A 168 -17.69 2.92 22.46
CA LYS A 168 -16.40 3.51 22.07
C LYS A 168 -16.25 3.42 20.56
N GLU A 169 -15.77 4.49 19.94
CA GLU A 169 -15.54 4.57 18.50
C GLU A 169 -14.04 4.44 18.18
N GLU A 170 -13.71 3.60 17.19
CA GLU A 170 -12.35 3.47 16.66
C GLU A 170 -12.37 3.58 15.13
N THR A 171 -11.53 4.46 14.56
CA THR A 171 -11.37 4.54 13.11
C THR A 171 -10.47 3.43 12.60
N VAL A 172 -11.05 2.52 11.82
CA VAL A 172 -10.41 1.32 11.26
C VAL A 172 -9.56 1.65 10.04
N THR A 173 -10.08 2.48 9.13
CA THR A 173 -9.41 2.85 7.86
C THR A 173 -10.06 4.09 7.24
N GLY A 174 -9.36 4.77 6.32
CA GLY A 174 -9.86 5.97 5.63
C GLY A 174 -9.46 5.99 4.15
N TRP A 175 -10.31 6.57 3.30
CA TRP A 175 -10.10 6.65 1.86
C TRP A 175 -10.76 7.89 1.24
N ASN A 176 -10.40 8.18 -0.01
CA ASN A 176 -11.13 9.14 -0.84
C ASN A 176 -11.96 8.36 -1.86
N ALA A 177 -13.28 8.41 -1.75
CA ALA A 177 -14.16 7.98 -2.81
C ALA A 177 -13.92 8.89 -4.02
N THR A 178 -13.85 8.34 -5.23
CA THR A 178 -13.57 9.10 -6.46
C THR A 178 -14.81 9.23 -7.36
N GLY A 179 -15.91 8.53 -7.03
CA GLY A 179 -17.20 8.59 -7.74
C GLY A 179 -17.21 8.00 -9.17
N HIS A 180 -16.08 7.50 -9.68
CA HIS A 180 -15.94 7.01 -11.07
C HIS A 180 -15.32 5.61 -11.16
N ALA A 181 -15.10 4.93 -10.03
CA ALA A 181 -14.55 3.58 -10.05
C ALA A 181 -15.64 2.59 -10.50
N THR A 182 -15.40 1.87 -11.60
CA THR A 182 -16.30 0.83 -12.13
C THR A 182 -16.30 -0.46 -11.26
N GLY A 183 -15.93 -0.34 -9.99
CA GLY A 183 -15.78 -1.45 -9.05
C GLY A 183 -15.64 -0.95 -7.61
N ASP A 184 -15.68 -1.90 -6.69
CA ASP A 184 -15.67 -1.67 -5.26
C ASP A 184 -14.31 -1.11 -4.83
N ASN A 185 -14.32 -0.08 -3.98
CA ASN A 185 -13.11 0.37 -3.31
C ASN A 185 -12.81 -0.61 -2.18
N THR A 186 -11.70 -1.33 -2.28
CA THR A 186 -11.24 -2.24 -1.21
C THR A 186 -10.21 -1.54 -0.33
N MET A 187 -10.50 -1.48 0.96
CA MET A 187 -9.61 -0.95 1.99
C MET A 187 -9.31 -2.04 3.02
N MET A 188 -8.09 -2.02 3.54
CA MET A 188 -7.72 -2.83 4.70
C MET A 188 -7.59 -1.92 5.93
N GLY A 189 -7.89 -2.47 7.09
CA GLY A 189 -7.72 -1.80 8.37
C GLY A 189 -7.74 -2.79 9.53
N SER A 190 -7.70 -2.24 10.73
CA SER A 190 -7.70 -3.00 11.97
C SER A 190 -8.40 -2.23 13.08
N SER A 191 -8.97 -2.96 14.03
CA SER A 191 -9.52 -2.42 15.27
C SER A 191 -8.83 -3.08 16.46
N THR A 192 -8.62 -2.34 17.55
CA THR A 192 -8.19 -2.93 18.83
C THR A 192 -9.30 -3.70 19.55
N PHE A 193 -10.55 -3.53 19.13
CA PHE A 193 -11.67 -4.36 19.60
C PHE A 193 -11.60 -5.75 18.95
N HIS A 194 -11.88 -6.78 19.75
CA HIS A 194 -12.16 -8.11 19.24
C HIS A 194 -13.53 -8.15 18.54
N ALA A 195 -13.72 -9.12 17.66
CA ALA A 195 -14.91 -9.17 16.81
C ALA A 195 -16.22 -9.25 17.62
N ASP A 196 -16.17 -9.91 18.79
CA ASP A 196 -17.30 -10.06 19.72
C ASP A 196 -17.56 -8.81 20.59
N GLN A 197 -16.68 -7.81 20.54
CA GLN A 197 -16.82 -6.54 21.24
C GLN A 197 -17.41 -5.44 20.34
N ILE A 198 -17.51 -5.68 19.03
CA ILE A 198 -17.98 -4.70 18.05
C ILE A 198 -19.49 -4.84 17.91
N ASP A 199 -20.21 -3.77 18.21
CA ASP A 199 -21.67 -3.67 18.09
C ASP A 199 -22.08 -3.40 16.64
N ARG A 200 -21.37 -2.49 15.96
CA ARG A 200 -21.62 -2.17 14.55
C ARG A 200 -20.44 -1.46 13.92
N TYR A 201 -20.45 -1.42 12.60
CA TYR A 201 -19.58 -0.60 11.77
C TYR A 201 -20.37 0.53 11.12
N GLU A 202 -19.75 1.69 10.99
CA GLU A 202 -20.33 2.82 10.28
C GLU A 202 -19.35 3.37 9.25
N VAL A 203 -19.82 3.56 8.03
CA VAL A 203 -19.11 4.36 7.02
C VAL A 203 -19.58 5.81 7.17
N ARG A 204 -18.63 6.71 7.41
CA ARG A 204 -18.91 8.14 7.58
C ARG A 204 -18.03 8.97 6.64
N THR A 205 -18.51 10.15 6.26
CA THR A 205 -17.65 11.16 5.63
C THR A 205 -16.76 11.80 6.69
N SER A 206 -15.65 12.41 6.26
CA SER A 206 -14.77 13.19 7.16
C SER A 206 -15.47 14.38 7.81
N GLY A 207 -16.63 14.81 7.29
CA GLY A 207 -17.50 15.82 7.89
C GLY A 207 -18.49 15.27 8.92
N GLY A 208 -18.47 13.96 9.21
CA GLY A 208 -19.36 13.31 10.18
C GLY A 208 -20.72 12.88 9.61
N GLU A 209 -20.94 13.02 8.31
CA GLU A 209 -22.17 12.52 7.68
C GLU A 209 -22.14 10.98 7.63
N HIS A 210 -23.17 10.35 8.18
CA HIS A 210 -23.34 8.90 8.15
C HIS A 210 -23.83 8.43 6.79
N LEU A 211 -23.17 7.41 6.22
CA LEU A 211 -23.48 6.86 4.89
C LEU A 211 -24.13 5.47 4.95
N VAL A 212 -23.60 4.54 5.75
CA VAL A 212 -24.18 3.19 5.92
C VAL A 212 -23.74 2.57 7.25
N THR A 213 -24.64 1.80 7.88
CA THR A 213 -24.39 0.96 9.07
C THR A 213 -24.31 -0.50 8.66
N LEU A 214 -23.37 -1.25 9.22
CA LEU A 214 -23.30 -2.72 9.15
C LEU A 214 -23.31 -3.31 10.56
N GLU A 215 -24.23 -4.23 10.83
CA GLU A 215 -24.37 -4.90 12.13
C GLU A 215 -23.81 -6.33 12.04
N PRO A 216 -22.75 -6.66 12.80
CA PRO A 216 -22.36 -8.04 13.06
C PRO A 216 -23.53 -8.79 13.71
N GLY A 217 -23.89 -9.95 13.16
CA GLY A 217 -25.00 -10.77 13.66
C GLY A 217 -24.71 -11.53 14.95
#